data_AF-A0A524DHR5-F1
#
_entry.id   AF-A0A524DHR5-F1
#
_cell.length_a   1.000
_cell.length_b   1.000
_cell.length_c   1.000
_cell.angle_alpha   90.00
_cell.angle_beta   90.00
_cell.angle_gamma   90.00
#
_symmetry.space_group_name_H-M   'P 1'
#
loop_
_entity.id
_entity.type
_entity.pdbx_description
1 polymer ?
#
loop_
_entity_poly.entity_id
_entity_poly.type
_entity_poly.pdbx_seq_one_letter_code
_entity_poly.pdbx_strand_id
1 'polypeptide(L)'
;MKISDLESDINKKDFKIKAVINKIKEQEQNFGREESGPQIDLFYGFLCIIYDGTHDISEIKTRMKTLFLSTMGKLVVKEEDIEEFIHLGRIKNYLKLKSNDYVELTESGMKYVKSNYYLMAVTSHWMHKFLTEKAVMIITALSLVILSMVKILFGISINSQGMVSEGLENFTDLIKIAIIYAGLRFNKDRIASILIILLMMLTGIIMIFSNLSALFRPEAFRPNIESYIIIGISILINYILMYYKGLVGRSSGNLSLLSDSKDSEINVLISLGVLVGLSFAIFKLYFVDPLIGLIIGILIIKEGYEFLKELVKKEEDLDITAIKVKSDNIYNNRLTRYLLASIRRERLTRTEILKRFKSGLELGRLYYKGYADFFYDELDVQTAEKYIHKLIKGGEIELVEGDLVLTPKGIDAYHEAESQELRYKRRHHKKNVTSTKRKVIGLLWAIFGIGMLILLILLTPILIQLLNSLIQSI
;
A
#
# COMPACT_ATOMS: atom_id res chain seq x y z
N MET A 1 21.53 27.19 8.19
CA MET A 1 20.36 26.58 8.86
C MET A 1 20.14 25.25 8.19
N LYS A 2 20.06 24.15 8.93
CA LYS A 2 19.86 22.82 8.37
C LYS A 2 18.38 22.45 8.39
N ILE A 3 17.97 21.52 7.53
CA ILE A 3 16.61 20.98 7.53
C ILE A 3 16.27 20.31 8.87
N SER A 4 17.26 19.68 9.51
CA SER A 4 17.11 19.11 10.86
C SER A 4 16.58 20.13 11.87
N ASP A 5 16.95 21.40 11.71
CA ASP A 5 16.59 22.47 12.64
C ASP A 5 15.11 22.86 12.51
N LEU A 6 14.45 22.50 11.41
CA LEU A 6 13.02 22.80 11.18
C LEU A 6 12.08 21.90 12.01
N GLU A 7 12.59 20.81 12.56
CA GLU A 7 11.77 19.89 13.38
C GLU A 7 11.34 20.53 14.70
N SER A 8 12.17 21.36 15.31
CA SER A 8 11.84 22.08 16.54
C SER A 8 10.76 23.15 16.36
N ASP A 9 10.50 23.57 15.13
CA ASP A 9 9.49 24.60 14.83
C ASP A 9 8.05 24.02 14.81
N ILE A 10 7.88 22.69 14.84
CA ILE A 10 6.58 22.01 14.73
C ILE A 10 5.99 21.74 16.12
N ASN A 11 4.78 22.25 16.37
CA ASN A 11 4.10 22.14 17.66
C ASN A 11 2.93 21.14 17.64
N LYS A 12 2.48 20.70 18.82
CA LYS A 12 1.31 19.79 18.94
C LYS A 12 0.04 20.30 18.25
N LYS A 13 -0.15 21.63 18.15
CA LYS A 13 -1.32 22.24 17.51
C LYS A 13 -1.32 22.07 15.98
N ASP A 14 -0.15 21.88 15.39
CA ASP A 14 0.04 21.74 13.94
C ASP A 14 -0.50 20.43 13.39
N PHE A 15 -0.56 19.39 14.22
CA PHE A 15 -1.12 18.09 13.83
C PHE A 15 -2.66 18.07 13.77
N LYS A 16 -3.34 19.14 14.19
CA LYS A 16 -4.81 19.25 14.07
C LYS A 16 -5.20 19.32 12.59
N ILE A 17 -6.18 18.51 12.17
CA ILE A 17 -6.66 18.47 10.77
C ILE A 17 -6.94 19.87 10.20
N LYS A 18 -7.55 20.77 10.99
CA LYS A 18 -7.81 22.15 10.58
C LYS A 18 -6.54 22.95 10.26
N ALA A 19 -5.47 22.77 11.04
CA ALA A 19 -4.18 23.43 10.80
C ALA A 19 -3.53 22.91 9.51
N VAL A 20 -3.57 21.59 9.29
CA VAL A 20 -3.10 20.95 8.05
C VAL A 20 -3.83 21.49 6.82
N ILE A 21 -5.16 21.53 6.86
CA ILE A 21 -5.98 22.05 5.75
C ILE A 21 -5.63 23.52 5.46
N ASN A 22 -5.46 24.34 6.49
CA ASN A 22 -5.08 25.73 6.33
C ASN A 22 -3.69 25.86 5.71
N LYS A 23 -2.72 25.05 6.13
CA LYS A 23 -1.37 25.08 5.57
C LYS A 23 -1.33 24.61 4.11
N ILE A 24 -2.12 23.59 3.76
CA ILE A 24 -2.28 23.16 2.36
C ILE A 24 -2.84 24.30 1.52
N LYS A 25 -3.88 25.00 2.00
CA LYS A 25 -4.44 26.16 1.28
C LYS A 25 -3.43 27.30 1.13
N GLU A 26 -2.67 27.60 2.17
CA GLU A 26 -1.61 28.61 2.13
C GLU A 26 -0.52 28.24 1.12
N GLN A 27 -0.13 26.96 1.07
CA GLN A 27 0.83 26.45 0.10
C GLN A 27 0.31 26.55 -1.34
N GLU A 28 -0.95 26.17 -1.58
CA GLU A 28 -1.62 26.32 -2.89
C GLU A 28 -1.71 27.78 -3.32
N GLN A 29 -1.94 28.72 -2.39
CA GLN A 29 -2.01 30.15 -2.67
C GLN A 29 -0.64 30.76 -3.00
N ASN A 30 0.39 30.40 -2.24
CA ASN A 30 1.71 31.02 -2.36
C ASN A 30 2.56 30.44 -3.49
N PHE A 31 2.39 29.16 -3.82
CA PHE A 31 3.25 28.44 -4.76
C PHE A 31 2.47 27.78 -5.92
N GLY A 32 1.15 27.94 -5.95
CA GLY A 32 0.28 27.27 -6.90
C GLY A 32 0.03 25.80 -6.56
N ARG A 33 -0.83 25.15 -7.33
CA ARG A 33 -1.06 23.70 -7.22
C ARG A 33 0.02 22.94 -7.99
N GLU A 34 0.92 22.28 -7.28
CA GLU A 34 1.82 21.30 -7.89
C GLU A 34 1.12 19.93 -8.04
N GLU A 35 1.12 19.39 -9.27
CA GLU A 35 0.36 18.17 -9.62
C GLU A 35 0.98 16.87 -9.06
N SER A 36 2.27 16.89 -8.79
CA SER A 36 2.98 15.94 -7.93
C SER A 36 3.30 16.69 -6.65
N GLY A 37 2.64 16.35 -5.55
CA GLY A 37 3.02 16.94 -4.26
C GLY A 37 4.50 16.65 -3.93
N PRO A 38 5.12 17.44 -3.05
CA PRO A 38 6.56 17.36 -2.75
C PRO A 38 7.02 15.95 -2.38
N GLN A 39 6.14 15.12 -1.84
CA GLN A 39 6.39 13.72 -1.48
C GLN A 39 6.85 12.79 -2.63
N ILE A 40 6.64 13.18 -3.89
CA ILE A 40 7.03 12.40 -5.08
C ILE A 40 7.98 13.21 -5.98
N ASP A 41 8.16 14.50 -5.69
CA ASP A 41 8.94 15.40 -6.54
C ASP A 41 10.40 15.51 -6.06
N LEU A 42 11.30 14.97 -6.89
CA LEU A 42 12.75 15.04 -6.70
C LEU A 42 13.27 16.48 -6.65
N PHE A 43 12.54 17.43 -7.25
CA PHE A 43 12.86 18.84 -7.20
C PHE A 43 12.89 19.38 -5.76
N TYR A 44 11.99 18.89 -4.88
CA TYR A 44 12.02 19.28 -3.48
C TYR A 44 13.32 18.82 -2.81
N GLY A 45 13.72 17.56 -2.98
CA GLY A 45 14.98 17.03 -2.44
C GLY A 45 16.22 17.78 -2.96
N PHE A 46 16.18 18.21 -4.23
CA PHE A 46 17.22 19.07 -4.79
C PHE A 46 17.30 20.43 -4.07
N LEU A 47 16.16 21.10 -3.84
CA LEU A 47 16.13 22.35 -3.06
C LEU A 47 16.58 22.14 -1.60
N CYS A 48 16.26 20.99 -1.01
CA CYS A 48 16.67 20.62 0.34
C CYS A 48 18.18 20.52 0.50
N ILE A 49 18.88 19.92 -0.47
CA ILE A 49 20.35 19.83 -0.48
C ILE A 49 20.97 21.23 -0.47
N ILE A 50 20.41 22.16 -1.25
CA ILE A 50 20.88 23.55 -1.31
C ILE A 50 20.57 24.29 -0.01
N TYR A 51 19.40 24.03 0.59
CA TYR A 51 19.02 24.57 1.89
C TYR A 51 19.99 24.14 3.00
N ASP A 52 20.45 22.89 2.97
CA ASP A 52 21.45 22.34 3.90
C ASP A 52 22.87 22.88 3.71
N GLY A 53 23.09 23.78 2.74
CA GLY A 53 24.34 24.51 2.54
C GLY A 53 25.25 23.95 1.45
N THR A 54 24.80 22.98 0.64
CA THR A 54 25.55 22.54 -0.54
C THR A 54 25.21 23.44 -1.72
N HIS A 55 26.16 24.30 -2.12
CA HIS A 55 25.95 25.29 -3.19
C HIS A 55 26.64 24.93 -4.51
N ASP A 56 27.64 24.05 -4.49
CA ASP A 56 28.37 23.59 -5.68
C ASP A 56 27.51 22.59 -6.47
N ILE A 57 27.25 22.87 -7.74
CA ILE A 57 26.44 22.03 -8.63
C ILE A 57 27.02 20.61 -8.75
N SER A 58 28.34 20.44 -8.76
CA SER A 58 28.99 19.13 -8.86
C SER A 58 28.77 18.29 -7.60
N GLU A 59 28.80 18.92 -6.43
CA GLU A 59 28.48 18.28 -5.17
C GLU A 59 26.99 17.93 -5.08
N ILE A 60 26.10 18.84 -5.51
CA ILE A 60 24.65 18.58 -5.59
C ILE A 60 24.37 17.40 -6.50
N LYS A 61 25.01 17.34 -7.69
CA LYS A 61 24.93 16.20 -8.60
C LYS A 61 25.27 14.90 -7.90
N THR A 62 26.38 14.87 -7.16
CA THR A 62 26.83 13.68 -6.44
C THR A 62 25.85 13.23 -5.36
N ARG A 63 25.31 14.17 -4.56
CA ARG A 63 24.34 13.85 -3.48
C ARG A 63 22.98 13.44 -4.03
N MET A 64 22.50 14.08 -5.09
CA MET A 64 21.25 13.71 -5.76
C MET A 64 21.34 12.34 -6.42
N LYS A 65 22.50 12.00 -6.98
CA LYS A 65 22.76 10.70 -7.62
C LYS A 65 22.64 9.52 -6.66
N THR A 66 22.89 9.71 -5.36
CA THR A 66 22.75 8.66 -4.36
C THR A 66 21.34 8.58 -3.77
N LEU A 67 20.56 9.68 -3.81
CA LEU A 67 19.23 9.79 -3.23
C LEU A 67 18.33 8.62 -3.60
N PHE A 68 17.76 7.98 -2.58
CA PHE A 68 16.81 6.88 -2.74
C PHE A 68 15.52 7.21 -1.98
N LEU A 69 14.39 7.02 -2.64
CA LEU A 69 13.08 6.99 -1.99
C LEU A 69 12.31 5.79 -2.49
N SER A 70 11.70 5.09 -1.55
CA SER A 70 10.72 4.06 -1.84
C SER A 70 9.50 4.61 -2.57
N THR A 71 9.26 5.94 -2.63
CA THR A 71 8.17 6.58 -3.38
C THR A 71 8.53 6.99 -4.79
N MET A 72 9.83 7.06 -5.14
CA MET A 72 10.27 7.57 -6.43
C MET A 72 9.68 6.74 -7.58
N GLY A 73 9.10 7.44 -8.55
CA GLY A 73 8.72 6.86 -9.83
C GLY A 73 9.90 6.72 -10.80
N LYS A 74 11.03 7.37 -10.52
CA LYS A 74 12.27 7.30 -11.31
C LYS A 74 13.19 6.19 -10.81
N LEU A 75 13.94 5.57 -11.73
CA LEU A 75 14.91 4.52 -11.42
C LEU A 75 16.12 5.04 -10.62
N VAL A 76 16.72 6.13 -11.11
CA VAL A 76 17.85 6.86 -10.52
C VAL A 76 17.77 8.32 -10.99
N VAL A 77 18.36 9.24 -10.22
CA VAL A 77 18.51 10.63 -10.67
C VAL A 77 19.62 10.70 -11.71
N LYS A 78 19.30 11.18 -12.92
CA LYS A 78 20.27 11.42 -13.99
C LYS A 78 20.78 12.86 -13.95
N GLU A 79 21.84 13.17 -14.68
CA GLU A 79 22.38 14.54 -14.68
C GLU A 79 21.43 15.53 -15.38
N GLU A 80 20.74 15.08 -16.42
CA GLU A 80 19.78 15.91 -17.17
C GLU A 80 18.60 16.33 -16.27
N ASP A 81 18.23 15.47 -15.30
CA ASP A 81 17.18 15.79 -14.33
C ASP A 81 17.57 17.00 -13.46
N ILE A 82 18.85 17.13 -13.13
CA ILE A 82 19.36 18.19 -12.24
C ILE A 82 19.43 19.51 -13.01
N GLU A 83 19.80 19.46 -14.29
CA GLU A 83 19.75 20.62 -15.17
C GLU A 83 18.30 21.12 -15.35
N GLU A 84 17.34 20.19 -15.50
CA GLU A 84 15.91 20.51 -15.50
C GLU A 84 15.48 21.17 -14.18
N PHE A 85 15.93 20.65 -13.03
CA PHE A 85 15.65 21.24 -11.72
C PHE A 85 16.22 22.65 -11.55
N ILE A 86 17.46 22.89 -12.00
CA ILE A 86 18.05 24.23 -11.98
C ILE A 86 17.19 25.19 -12.82
N HIS A 87 16.81 24.77 -14.03
CA HIS A 87 15.98 25.58 -14.91
C HIS A 87 14.60 25.88 -14.31
N LEU A 88 13.92 24.86 -13.77
CA LEU A 88 12.64 25.01 -13.09
C LEU A 88 12.73 25.93 -11.86
N GLY A 89 13.77 25.78 -11.06
CA GLY A 89 14.02 26.61 -9.89
C GLY A 89 14.23 28.08 -10.22
N ARG A 90 14.85 28.38 -11.36
CA ARG A 90 14.99 29.75 -11.87
C ARG A 90 13.67 30.33 -12.34
N ILE A 91 12.89 29.57 -13.12
CA ILE A 91 11.56 30.00 -13.59
C ILE A 91 10.63 30.30 -12.41
N LYS A 92 10.63 29.45 -11.39
CA LYS A 92 9.81 29.63 -10.18
C LYS A 92 10.38 30.66 -9.20
N ASN A 93 11.53 31.27 -9.52
CA ASN A 93 12.26 32.20 -8.65
C ASN A 93 12.58 31.60 -7.27
N TYR A 94 12.84 30.29 -7.19
CA TYR A 94 13.30 29.60 -5.98
C TYR A 94 14.82 29.57 -5.88
N LEU A 95 15.51 29.73 -7.01
CA LEU A 95 16.96 29.62 -7.12
C LEU A 95 17.57 30.80 -7.87
N LYS A 96 18.78 31.18 -7.47
CA LYS A 96 19.67 32.14 -8.14
C LYS A 96 21.01 31.49 -8.42
N LEU A 97 21.58 31.79 -9.58
CA LEU A 97 22.96 31.41 -9.94
C LEU A 97 23.89 32.52 -9.45
N LYS A 98 24.87 32.15 -8.61
CA LYS A 98 25.95 33.06 -8.19
C LYS A 98 27.09 33.06 -9.22
N SER A 99 27.36 31.89 -9.81
CA SER A 99 28.29 31.68 -10.93
C SER A 99 27.84 30.45 -11.73
N ASN A 100 28.61 30.05 -12.76
CA ASN A 100 28.27 28.85 -13.57
C ASN A 100 28.20 27.56 -12.74
N ASP A 101 28.93 27.50 -11.62
CA ASP A 101 29.08 26.27 -10.82
C ASP A 101 28.37 26.36 -9.46
N TYR A 102 27.82 27.52 -9.08
CA TYR A 102 27.23 27.74 -7.75
C TYR A 102 25.79 28.25 -7.79
N VAL A 103 24.94 27.61 -6.99
CA VAL A 103 23.52 27.93 -6.83
C VAL A 103 23.15 28.26 -5.38
N GLU A 104 22.18 29.16 -5.21
CA GLU A 104 21.67 29.55 -3.91
C GLU A 104 20.14 29.72 -3.94
N LEU A 105 19.48 29.38 -2.84
CA LEU A 105 18.05 29.59 -2.68
C LEU A 105 17.71 31.07 -2.52
N THR A 106 16.63 31.49 -3.16
CA THR A 106 15.99 32.78 -2.85
C THR A 106 15.18 32.69 -1.56
N GLU A 107 14.73 33.83 -1.05
CA GLU A 107 13.77 33.84 0.07
C GLU A 107 12.48 33.05 -0.25
N SER A 108 12.02 33.12 -1.51
CA SER A 108 10.87 32.33 -1.98
C SER A 108 11.17 30.83 -1.93
N GLY A 109 12.35 30.42 -2.41
CA GLY A 109 12.81 29.03 -2.34
C GLY A 109 12.93 28.52 -0.91
N MET A 110 13.47 29.33 0.00
CA MET A 110 13.53 28.99 1.43
C MET A 110 12.14 28.81 2.04
N LYS A 111 11.19 29.72 1.74
CA LYS A 111 9.79 29.58 2.20
C LYS A 111 9.13 28.31 1.63
N TYR A 112 9.40 27.99 0.36
CA TYR A 112 8.90 26.78 -0.27
C TYR A 112 9.43 25.52 0.43
N VAL A 113 10.74 25.44 0.70
CA VAL A 113 11.35 24.30 1.41
C VAL A 113 10.74 24.13 2.79
N LYS A 114 10.64 25.21 3.58
CA LYS A 114 10.06 25.18 4.93
C LYS A 114 8.59 24.74 4.94
N SER A 115 7.78 25.26 4.02
CA SER A 115 6.37 24.93 3.91
C SER A 115 6.15 23.46 3.57
N ASN A 116 6.91 22.94 2.60
CA ASN A 116 6.82 21.53 2.21
C ASN A 116 7.38 20.59 3.28
N TYR A 117 8.45 20.99 3.98
CA TYR A 117 8.96 20.24 5.14
C TYR A 117 7.89 20.07 6.22
N TYR A 118 7.18 21.16 6.56
CA TYR A 118 6.06 21.09 7.50
C TYR A 118 4.97 20.13 7.02
N LEU A 119 4.56 20.20 5.74
CA LEU A 119 3.55 19.31 5.19
C LEU A 119 3.99 17.85 5.25
N MET A 120 5.24 17.56 4.92
CA MET A 120 5.84 16.23 5.02
C MET A 120 5.88 15.73 6.45
N ALA A 121 6.32 16.54 7.41
CA ALA A 121 6.39 16.17 8.81
C ALA A 121 5.00 15.87 9.40
N VAL A 122 4.01 16.73 9.13
CA VAL A 122 2.65 16.52 9.65
C VAL A 122 1.96 15.34 8.98
N THR A 123 2.08 15.19 7.66
CA THR A 123 1.52 14.01 6.99
C THR A 123 2.22 12.72 7.41
N SER A 124 3.56 12.75 7.59
CA SER A 124 4.35 11.66 8.15
C SER A 124 3.87 11.27 9.56
N HIS A 125 3.52 12.22 10.42
CA HIS A 125 2.97 11.93 11.75
C HIS A 125 1.65 11.13 11.67
N TRP A 126 0.73 11.55 10.79
CA TRP A 126 -0.52 10.84 10.58
C TRP A 126 -0.30 9.48 9.90
N MET A 127 0.60 9.41 8.91
CA MET A 127 1.00 8.16 8.29
C MET A 127 1.54 7.18 9.33
N HIS A 128 2.41 7.61 10.24
CA HIS A 128 2.93 6.75 11.29
C HIS A 128 1.82 6.22 12.20
N LYS A 129 0.84 7.06 12.56
CA LYS A 129 -0.30 6.64 13.38
C LYS A 129 -1.18 5.59 12.68
N PHE A 130 -1.45 5.76 11.39
CA PHE A 130 -2.28 4.84 10.62
C PHE A 130 -1.51 3.58 10.18
N LEU A 131 -0.27 3.69 9.73
CA LEU A 131 0.55 2.57 9.27
C LEU A 131 1.18 1.78 10.43
N THR A 132 0.43 1.61 11.53
CA THR A 132 0.80 0.73 12.63
C THR A 132 -0.07 -0.51 12.64
N GLU A 133 0.50 -1.62 13.09
CA GLU A 133 -0.19 -2.91 13.23
C GLU A 133 -1.46 -2.77 14.08
N LYS A 134 -1.39 -1.99 15.16
CA LYS A 134 -2.54 -1.70 16.05
C LYS A 134 -3.66 -0.98 15.32
N ALA A 135 -3.35 0.05 14.52
CA ALA A 135 -4.36 0.77 13.77
C ALA A 135 -5.01 -0.10 12.69
N VAL A 136 -4.22 -0.95 12.01
CA VAL A 136 -4.73 -1.94 11.05
C VAL A 136 -5.71 -2.90 11.70
N MET A 137 -5.34 -3.48 12.85
CA MET A 137 -6.21 -4.41 13.58
C MET A 137 -7.53 -3.76 13.98
N ILE A 138 -7.51 -2.53 14.54
CA ILE A 138 -8.73 -1.83 14.97
C ILE A 138 -9.63 -1.50 13.78
N ILE A 139 -9.08 -0.95 12.69
CA ILE A 139 -9.85 -0.59 11.49
C ILE A 139 -10.44 -1.84 10.83
N THR A 140 -9.66 -2.92 10.78
CA THR A 140 -10.12 -4.22 10.27
C THR A 140 -11.27 -4.76 11.12
N ALA A 141 -11.12 -4.79 12.45
CA ALA A 141 -12.16 -5.30 13.36
C ALA A 141 -13.47 -4.55 13.18
N LEU A 142 -13.42 -3.21 13.18
CA LEU A 142 -14.62 -2.38 12.99
C LEU A 142 -15.27 -2.64 11.63
N SER A 143 -14.47 -2.74 10.57
CA SER A 143 -14.99 -3.00 9.21
C SER A 143 -15.66 -4.37 9.10
N LEU A 144 -15.07 -5.41 9.70
CA LEU A 144 -15.58 -6.78 9.65
C LEU A 144 -16.84 -6.99 10.51
N VAL A 145 -16.92 -6.36 11.68
CA VAL A 145 -18.14 -6.38 12.51
C VAL A 145 -19.31 -5.78 11.73
N ILE A 146 -19.10 -4.63 11.08
CA ILE A 146 -20.14 -3.95 10.31
C ILE A 146 -20.54 -4.76 9.08
N LEU A 147 -19.56 -5.29 8.33
CA LEU A 147 -19.83 -6.11 7.15
C LEU A 147 -20.55 -7.41 7.49
N SER A 148 -20.12 -8.13 8.53
CA SER A 148 -20.72 -9.41 8.93
C SER A 148 -22.18 -9.23 9.34
N MET A 149 -22.47 -8.23 10.19
CA MET A 149 -23.83 -7.91 10.62
C MET A 149 -24.75 -7.64 9.42
N VAL A 150 -24.33 -6.80 8.48
CA VAL A 150 -25.16 -6.46 7.32
C VAL A 150 -25.35 -7.64 6.39
N LYS A 151 -24.28 -8.39 6.08
CA LYS A 151 -24.37 -9.54 5.17
C LYS A 151 -25.29 -10.63 5.72
N ILE A 152 -25.21 -10.94 7.01
CA ILE A 152 -26.04 -11.97 7.62
C ILE A 152 -27.52 -11.54 7.60
N LEU A 153 -27.84 -10.31 8.03
CA LEU A 153 -29.22 -9.82 8.07
C LEU A 153 -29.87 -9.78 6.68
N PHE A 154 -29.17 -9.24 5.69
CA PHE A 154 -29.69 -9.15 4.33
C PHE A 154 -29.67 -10.50 3.61
N GLY A 155 -28.64 -11.33 3.84
CA GLY A 155 -28.54 -12.68 3.28
C GLY A 155 -29.71 -13.57 3.69
N ILE A 156 -30.13 -13.51 4.97
CA ILE A 156 -31.33 -14.20 5.46
C ILE A 156 -32.58 -13.62 4.80
N SER A 157 -32.70 -12.30 4.71
CA SER A 157 -33.88 -11.63 4.14
C SER A 157 -34.13 -11.99 2.67
N ILE A 158 -33.06 -12.25 1.90
CA ILE A 158 -33.15 -12.64 0.49
C ILE A 158 -33.03 -14.14 0.26
N ASN A 159 -32.85 -14.96 1.31
CA ASN A 159 -32.52 -16.39 1.23
C ASN A 159 -31.26 -16.71 0.40
N SER A 160 -30.23 -15.84 0.43
CA SER A 160 -28.95 -16.11 -0.22
C SER A 160 -28.01 -16.79 0.75
N GLN A 161 -27.84 -18.11 0.60
CA GLN A 161 -26.88 -18.89 1.40
C GLN A 161 -25.45 -18.39 1.22
N GLY A 162 -25.03 -18.03 0.00
CA GLY A 162 -23.71 -17.47 -0.29
C GLY A 162 -23.42 -16.19 0.51
N MET A 163 -24.37 -15.26 0.56
CA MET A 163 -24.21 -14.00 1.30
C MET A 163 -24.19 -14.20 2.82
N VAL A 164 -24.99 -15.15 3.35
CA VAL A 164 -24.95 -15.50 4.78
C VAL A 164 -23.63 -16.16 5.15
N SER A 165 -23.17 -17.13 4.34
CA SER A 165 -21.87 -17.80 4.55
C SER A 165 -20.72 -16.81 4.53
N GLU A 166 -20.73 -15.86 3.59
CA GLU A 166 -19.73 -14.79 3.53
C GLU A 166 -19.79 -13.87 4.77
N GLY A 167 -20.98 -13.57 5.28
CA GLY A 167 -21.14 -12.82 6.52
C GLY A 167 -20.58 -13.54 7.75
N LEU A 168 -20.78 -14.86 7.84
CA LEU A 168 -20.22 -15.71 8.90
C LEU A 168 -18.69 -15.86 8.80
N GLU A 169 -18.14 -15.89 7.58
CA GLU A 169 -16.69 -15.90 7.37
C GLU A 169 -16.06 -14.61 7.93
N ASN A 170 -16.61 -13.46 7.55
CA ASN A 170 -16.17 -12.15 8.07
C ASN A 170 -16.27 -12.05 9.61
N PHE A 171 -17.20 -12.79 10.23
CA PHE A 171 -17.29 -12.87 11.69
C PHE A 171 -16.19 -13.76 12.28
N THR A 172 -15.93 -14.90 11.67
CA THR A 172 -14.83 -15.81 12.05
C THR A 172 -13.46 -15.12 11.92
N ASP A 173 -13.31 -14.21 10.96
CA ASP A 173 -12.11 -13.37 10.79
C ASP A 173 -11.79 -12.50 12.01
N LEU A 174 -12.77 -12.19 12.87
CA LEU A 174 -12.51 -11.48 14.13
C LEU A 174 -11.66 -12.32 15.10
N ILE A 175 -11.75 -13.65 15.03
CA ILE A 175 -10.89 -14.56 15.80
C ILE A 175 -9.44 -14.44 15.31
N LYS A 176 -9.23 -14.28 13.99
CA LYS A 176 -7.89 -14.08 13.41
C LYS A 176 -7.23 -12.81 13.97
N ILE A 177 -7.98 -11.74 14.20
CA ILE A 177 -7.46 -10.51 14.83
C ILE A 177 -6.93 -10.77 16.25
N ALA A 178 -7.64 -11.59 17.04
CA ALA A 178 -7.17 -11.97 18.36
C ALA A 178 -5.88 -12.83 18.28
N ILE A 179 -5.78 -13.70 17.28
CA ILE A 179 -4.58 -14.50 17.01
C ILE A 179 -3.40 -13.61 16.62
N ILE A 180 -3.58 -12.61 15.75
CA ILE A 180 -2.56 -11.62 15.38
C ILE A 180 -2.09 -10.86 16.62
N TYR A 181 -3.03 -10.37 17.44
CA TYR A 181 -2.70 -9.65 18.67
C TYR A 181 -1.91 -10.52 19.66
N ALA A 182 -2.28 -11.79 19.83
CA ALA A 182 -1.54 -12.73 20.65
C ALA A 182 -0.14 -13.02 20.08
N GLY A 183 -0.04 -13.25 18.76
CA GLY A 183 1.22 -13.46 18.05
C GLY A 183 2.20 -12.29 18.25
N LEU A 184 1.69 -11.06 18.14
CA LEU A 184 2.44 -9.84 18.42
C LEU A 184 2.85 -9.73 19.89
N ARG A 185 1.95 -10.02 20.83
CA ARG A 185 2.23 -9.90 22.26
C ARG A 185 3.30 -10.89 22.74
N PHE A 186 3.35 -12.09 22.15
CA PHE A 186 4.26 -13.16 22.55
C PHE A 186 5.48 -13.33 21.61
N ASN A 187 5.66 -12.46 20.62
CA ASN A 187 6.67 -12.59 19.57
C ASN A 187 6.63 -13.98 18.88
N LYS A 188 5.42 -14.49 18.63
CA LYS A 188 5.14 -15.77 17.97
C LYS A 188 4.38 -15.56 16.65
N ASP A 189 4.79 -14.54 15.90
CA ASP A 189 4.13 -14.09 14.68
C ASP A 189 4.02 -15.20 13.62
N ARG A 190 5.06 -16.01 13.47
CA ARG A 190 5.05 -17.19 12.59
C ARG A 190 4.00 -18.24 13.00
N ILE A 191 3.83 -18.50 14.29
CA ILE A 191 2.81 -19.44 14.78
C ILE A 191 1.41 -18.87 14.53
N ALA A 192 1.21 -17.58 14.80
CA ALA A 192 -0.03 -16.88 14.49
C ALA A 192 -0.36 -16.97 12.99
N SER A 193 0.63 -16.77 12.12
CA SER A 193 0.49 -16.91 10.67
C SER A 193 0.04 -18.32 10.26
N ILE A 194 0.70 -19.35 10.80
CA ILE A 194 0.34 -20.74 10.52
C ILE A 194 -1.11 -21.01 10.98
N LEU A 195 -1.51 -20.56 12.16
CA LEU A 195 -2.87 -20.71 12.66
C LEU A 195 -3.90 -20.01 11.76
N ILE A 196 -3.62 -18.80 11.29
CA ILE A 196 -4.50 -18.05 10.38
C ILE A 196 -4.69 -18.81 9.06
N ILE A 197 -3.62 -19.33 8.47
CA ILE A 197 -3.68 -20.09 7.22
C ILE A 197 -4.40 -21.44 7.40
N LEU A 198 -4.22 -22.10 8.54
CA LEU A 198 -4.97 -23.31 8.88
C LEU A 198 -6.47 -23.02 9.03
N LEU A 199 -6.84 -21.91 9.67
CA LEU A 199 -8.23 -21.48 9.76
C LEU A 199 -8.82 -21.15 8.38
N MET A 200 -8.08 -20.44 7.53
CA MET A 200 -8.48 -20.15 6.15
C MET A 200 -8.71 -21.43 5.34
N MET A 201 -7.83 -22.43 5.45
CA MET A 201 -8.05 -23.72 4.77
C MET A 201 -9.25 -24.48 5.34
N LEU A 202 -9.45 -24.44 6.66
CA LEU A 202 -10.60 -25.05 7.32
C LEU A 202 -11.92 -24.43 6.82
N THR A 203 -12.00 -23.10 6.72
CA THR A 203 -13.18 -22.42 6.19
C THR A 203 -13.41 -22.74 4.71
N GLY A 204 -12.33 -22.86 3.92
CA GLY A 204 -12.39 -23.39 2.55
C GLY A 204 -12.99 -24.79 2.47
N ILE A 205 -12.63 -25.70 3.37
CA ILE A 205 -13.20 -27.06 3.44
C ILE A 205 -14.69 -27.01 3.81
N ILE A 206 -15.06 -26.23 4.83
CA ILE A 206 -16.47 -26.04 5.24
C ILE A 206 -17.29 -25.51 4.07
N MET A 207 -16.75 -24.52 3.34
CA MET A 207 -17.36 -23.93 2.16
C MET A 207 -17.58 -24.97 1.04
N ILE A 208 -16.61 -25.87 0.79
CA ILE A 208 -16.80 -26.95 -0.19
C ILE A 208 -17.98 -27.83 0.20
N PHE A 209 -18.04 -28.29 1.46
CA PHE A 209 -19.12 -29.17 1.91
C PHE A 209 -20.49 -28.50 1.89
N SER A 210 -20.60 -27.24 2.31
CA SER A 210 -21.87 -26.50 2.28
C SER A 210 -22.36 -26.23 0.86
N ASN A 211 -21.46 -25.90 -0.05
CA ASN A 211 -21.83 -25.65 -1.45
C ASN A 211 -22.11 -26.96 -2.21
N LEU A 212 -21.44 -28.06 -1.85
CA LEU A 212 -21.74 -29.38 -2.42
C LEU A 212 -23.16 -29.82 -2.08
N SER A 213 -23.60 -29.64 -0.83
CA SER A 213 -24.97 -29.96 -0.42
C SER A 213 -25.99 -29.04 -1.07
N ALA A 214 -25.72 -27.74 -1.16
CA ALA A 214 -26.57 -26.75 -1.83
C ALA A 214 -26.69 -27.00 -3.35
N LEU A 215 -25.69 -27.60 -3.99
CA LEU A 215 -25.75 -27.96 -5.41
C LEU A 215 -26.83 -29.03 -5.70
N PHE A 216 -27.03 -29.97 -4.77
CA PHE A 216 -28.06 -31.01 -4.90
C PHE A 216 -29.47 -30.52 -4.56
N ARG A 217 -29.60 -29.40 -3.84
CA ARG A 217 -30.88 -28.77 -3.49
C ARG A 217 -30.79 -27.25 -3.64
N PRO A 218 -30.75 -26.71 -4.88
CA PRO A 218 -30.66 -25.28 -5.08
C PRO A 218 -31.95 -24.60 -4.60
N GLU A 219 -31.83 -23.71 -3.62
CA GLU A 219 -32.96 -22.91 -3.15
C GLU A 219 -33.16 -21.71 -4.08
N ALA A 220 -34.42 -21.45 -4.44
CA ALA A 220 -34.76 -20.29 -5.24
C ALA A 220 -34.71 -19.03 -4.37
N PHE A 221 -33.90 -18.06 -4.79
CA PHE A 221 -33.83 -16.74 -4.15
C PHE A 221 -34.05 -15.62 -5.18
N ARG A 222 -34.46 -14.45 -4.71
CA ARG A 222 -34.69 -13.29 -5.59
C ARG A 222 -33.74 -12.17 -5.20
N PRO A 223 -32.71 -11.88 -6.02
CA PRO A 223 -31.79 -10.80 -5.72
C PRO A 223 -32.54 -9.46 -5.80
N ASN A 224 -32.28 -8.57 -4.85
CA ASN A 224 -32.77 -7.19 -4.86
C ASN A 224 -31.60 -6.21 -5.10
N ILE A 225 -31.92 -4.95 -5.41
CA ILE A 225 -30.88 -3.91 -5.66
C ILE A 225 -29.96 -3.75 -4.45
N GLU A 226 -30.50 -3.86 -3.24
CA GLU A 226 -29.75 -3.75 -1.98
C GLU A 226 -28.64 -4.80 -1.88
N SER A 227 -28.90 -6.04 -2.32
CA SER A 227 -27.93 -7.14 -2.35
C SER A 227 -26.70 -6.78 -3.18
N TYR A 228 -26.90 -6.17 -4.35
CA TYR A 228 -25.82 -5.72 -5.22
C TYR A 228 -25.01 -4.55 -4.62
N ILE A 229 -25.68 -3.64 -3.92
CA ILE A 229 -25.01 -2.53 -3.23
C ILE A 229 -24.15 -3.08 -2.09
N ILE A 230 -24.69 -3.97 -1.26
CA ILE A 230 -23.98 -4.55 -0.11
C ILE A 230 -22.77 -5.36 -0.58
N ILE A 231 -22.92 -6.22 -1.59
CA ILE A 231 -21.79 -7.01 -2.10
C ILE A 231 -20.74 -6.12 -2.77
N GLY A 232 -21.15 -5.06 -3.48
CA GLY A 232 -20.25 -4.08 -4.06
C GLY A 232 -19.43 -3.34 -3.00
N ILE A 233 -20.07 -2.92 -1.90
CA ILE A 233 -19.39 -2.33 -0.74
C ILE A 233 -18.45 -3.36 -0.10
N SER A 234 -18.88 -4.61 0.07
CA SER A 234 -18.04 -5.68 0.60
C SER A 234 -16.74 -5.86 -0.20
N ILE A 235 -16.85 -5.99 -1.53
CA ILE A 235 -15.70 -6.13 -2.43
C ILE A 235 -14.74 -4.95 -2.22
N LEU A 236 -15.27 -3.72 -2.19
CA LEU A 236 -14.47 -2.53 -2.03
C LEU A 236 -13.75 -2.50 -0.67
N ILE A 237 -14.45 -2.79 0.42
CA ILE A 237 -13.88 -2.78 1.77
C ILE A 237 -12.83 -3.88 1.92
N ASN A 238 -13.13 -5.12 1.54
CA ASN A 238 -12.18 -6.23 1.60
C ASN A 238 -10.95 -5.96 0.73
N TYR A 239 -11.10 -5.33 -0.43
CA TYR A 239 -9.97 -4.92 -1.26
C TYR A 239 -9.09 -3.85 -0.58
N ILE A 240 -9.70 -2.86 0.07
CA ILE A 240 -8.97 -1.84 0.84
C ILE A 240 -8.24 -2.49 2.03
N LEU A 241 -8.91 -3.36 2.79
CA LEU A 241 -8.33 -4.07 3.93
C LEU A 241 -7.18 -4.99 3.50
N MET A 242 -7.36 -5.76 2.42
CA MET A 242 -6.31 -6.59 1.82
C MET A 242 -5.06 -5.76 1.56
N TYR A 243 -5.20 -4.63 0.85
CA TYR A 243 -4.06 -3.76 0.53
C TYR A 243 -3.44 -3.13 1.78
N TYR A 244 -4.26 -2.69 2.74
CA TYR A 244 -3.79 -2.04 3.97
C TYR A 244 -3.05 -2.98 4.91
N LYS A 245 -3.61 -4.18 5.17
CA LYS A 245 -2.96 -5.26 5.92
C LYS A 245 -1.65 -5.67 5.25
N GLY A 246 -1.67 -5.83 3.93
CA GLY A 246 -0.50 -6.21 3.16
C GLY A 246 0.58 -5.13 3.13
N LEU A 247 0.22 -3.85 3.19
CA LEU A 247 1.17 -2.75 3.26
C LEU A 247 1.88 -2.71 4.61
N VAL A 248 1.11 -2.78 5.71
CA VAL A 248 1.65 -2.64 7.06
C VAL A 248 2.35 -3.92 7.51
N GLY A 249 1.77 -5.10 7.23
CA GLY A 249 2.45 -6.37 7.50
C GLY A 249 3.78 -6.49 6.78
N ARG A 250 3.90 -5.84 5.60
CA ARG A 250 5.15 -5.78 4.87
C ARG A 250 6.14 -4.78 5.47
N SER A 251 5.67 -3.59 5.84
CA SER A 251 6.53 -2.56 6.42
C SER A 251 7.08 -2.96 7.79
N SER A 252 6.28 -3.69 8.59
CA SER A 252 6.70 -4.13 9.94
C SER A 252 7.31 -5.54 9.97
N GLY A 253 7.40 -6.24 8.84
CA GLY A 253 7.88 -7.64 8.80
C GLY A 253 6.93 -8.65 9.45
N ASN A 254 5.67 -8.26 9.68
CA ASN A 254 4.67 -9.06 10.37
C ASN A 254 3.96 -10.06 9.43
N LEU A 255 4.36 -11.32 9.56
CA LEU A 255 3.86 -12.48 8.84
C LEU A 255 2.37 -12.73 9.08
N SER A 256 1.85 -12.50 10.30
CA SER A 256 0.44 -12.80 10.60
C SER A 256 -0.48 -11.78 9.93
N LEU A 257 -0.07 -10.51 9.86
CA LEU A 257 -0.74 -9.49 9.05
C LEU A 257 -0.64 -9.77 7.55
N LEU A 258 0.49 -10.29 7.07
CA LEU A 258 0.62 -10.71 5.66
C LEU A 258 -0.30 -11.89 5.33
N SER A 259 -0.42 -12.85 6.26
CA SER A 259 -1.34 -13.99 6.14
C SER A 259 -2.80 -13.52 6.12
N ASP A 260 -3.16 -12.60 7.00
CA ASP A 260 -4.50 -11.99 7.06
C ASP A 260 -4.81 -11.09 5.84
N SER A 261 -3.78 -10.48 5.23
CA SER A 261 -3.92 -9.79 3.93
C SER A 261 -4.30 -10.78 2.82
N LYS A 262 -3.65 -11.95 2.79
CA LYS A 262 -3.95 -13.00 1.81
C LYS A 262 -5.35 -13.57 2.00
N ASP A 263 -5.76 -13.77 3.25
CA ASP A 263 -7.13 -14.14 3.58
C ASP A 263 -8.15 -13.10 3.09
N SER A 264 -7.84 -11.80 3.25
CA SER A 264 -8.69 -10.74 2.73
C SER A 264 -8.76 -10.71 1.19
N GLU A 265 -7.70 -11.15 0.50
CA GLU A 265 -7.72 -11.35 -0.96
C GLU A 265 -8.73 -12.44 -1.36
N ILE A 266 -8.76 -13.54 -0.61
CA ILE A 266 -9.75 -14.60 -0.77
C ILE A 266 -11.16 -14.07 -0.51
N ASN A 267 -11.36 -13.27 0.54
CA ASN A 267 -12.65 -12.66 0.85
C ASN A 267 -13.16 -11.77 -0.31
N VAL A 268 -12.27 -11.07 -1.03
CA VAL A 268 -12.64 -10.36 -2.28
C VAL A 268 -13.12 -11.32 -3.37
N LEU A 269 -12.45 -12.47 -3.56
CA LEU A 269 -12.86 -13.47 -4.54
C LEU A 269 -14.19 -14.13 -4.17
N ILE A 270 -14.42 -14.42 -2.88
CA ILE A 270 -15.71 -14.92 -2.37
C ILE A 270 -16.80 -13.89 -2.68
N SER A 271 -16.61 -12.61 -2.33
CA SER A 271 -17.62 -11.58 -2.62
C SER A 271 -17.90 -11.43 -4.12
N LEU A 272 -16.87 -11.54 -4.97
CA LEU A 272 -17.05 -11.54 -6.43
C LEU A 272 -17.83 -12.78 -6.90
N GLY A 273 -17.58 -13.93 -6.29
CA GLY A 273 -18.32 -15.16 -6.56
C GLY A 273 -19.80 -15.02 -6.23
N VAL A 274 -20.13 -14.48 -5.05
CA VAL A 274 -21.51 -14.18 -4.65
C VAL A 274 -22.15 -13.18 -5.61
N LEU A 275 -21.44 -12.13 -6.03
CA LEU A 275 -21.95 -11.18 -7.02
C LEU A 275 -22.33 -11.88 -8.35
N VAL A 276 -21.52 -12.82 -8.80
CA VAL A 276 -21.84 -13.63 -9.99
C VAL A 276 -23.05 -14.53 -9.70
N GLY A 277 -23.10 -15.24 -8.57
CA GLY A 277 -24.24 -16.05 -8.15
C GLY A 277 -25.57 -15.27 -8.13
N LEU A 278 -25.57 -14.08 -7.53
CA LEU A 278 -26.71 -13.15 -7.52
C LEU A 278 -27.14 -12.76 -8.95
N SER A 279 -26.18 -12.51 -9.85
CA SER A 279 -26.46 -12.14 -11.24
C SER A 279 -27.16 -13.26 -12.01
N PHE A 280 -26.71 -14.51 -11.81
CA PHE A 280 -27.30 -15.68 -12.47
C PHE A 280 -28.66 -16.09 -11.89
N ALA A 281 -28.94 -15.74 -10.63
CA ALA A 281 -30.24 -15.96 -10.02
C ALA A 281 -31.38 -15.17 -10.70
N ILE A 282 -31.08 -14.05 -11.38
CA ILE A 282 -32.06 -13.31 -12.21
C ILE A 282 -32.60 -14.20 -13.33
N PHE A 283 -31.74 -15.05 -13.91
CA PHE A 283 -32.10 -16.00 -14.97
C PHE A 283 -32.65 -17.33 -14.41
N LYS A 284 -32.92 -17.40 -13.10
CA LYS A 284 -33.35 -18.62 -12.38
C LYS A 284 -32.33 -19.76 -12.40
N LEU A 285 -31.05 -19.44 -12.62
CA LEU A 285 -29.94 -20.41 -12.61
C LEU A 285 -29.33 -20.49 -11.20
N TYR A 286 -30.12 -20.97 -10.23
CA TYR A 286 -29.76 -20.96 -8.81
C TYR A 286 -28.56 -21.86 -8.45
N PHE A 287 -28.29 -22.90 -9.26
CA PHE A 287 -27.15 -23.80 -9.05
C PHE A 287 -25.79 -23.13 -9.28
N VAL A 288 -25.75 -21.96 -9.92
CA VAL A 288 -24.50 -21.26 -10.23
C VAL A 288 -23.82 -20.72 -8.98
N ASP A 289 -24.59 -20.25 -8.00
CA ASP A 289 -24.06 -19.76 -6.71
C ASP A 289 -23.27 -20.87 -5.96
N PRO A 290 -23.84 -22.06 -5.70
CA PRO A 290 -23.08 -23.14 -5.07
C PRO A 290 -21.95 -23.70 -5.95
N LEU A 291 -22.11 -23.72 -7.27
CA LEU A 291 -21.02 -24.15 -8.16
C LEU A 291 -19.79 -23.23 -8.05
N ILE A 292 -20.00 -21.92 -8.01
CA ILE A 292 -18.93 -20.94 -7.83
C ILE A 292 -18.31 -21.09 -6.44
N GLY A 293 -19.13 -21.29 -5.41
CA GLY A 293 -18.64 -21.54 -4.06
C GLY A 293 -17.72 -22.75 -3.94
N LEU A 294 -18.02 -23.84 -4.67
CA LEU A 294 -17.14 -25.02 -4.77
C LEU A 294 -15.78 -24.68 -5.42
N ILE A 295 -15.79 -23.96 -6.54
CA ILE A 295 -14.57 -23.56 -7.25
C ILE A 295 -13.69 -22.70 -6.35
N ILE A 296 -14.29 -21.74 -5.64
CA ILE A 296 -13.58 -20.86 -4.72
C ILE A 296 -13.02 -21.65 -3.54
N GLY A 297 -13.80 -22.54 -2.92
CA GLY A 297 -13.32 -23.39 -1.82
C GLY A 297 -12.08 -24.22 -2.19
N ILE A 298 -12.03 -24.78 -3.41
CA ILE A 298 -10.85 -25.50 -3.92
C ILE A 298 -9.65 -24.55 -4.07
N LEU A 299 -9.88 -23.34 -4.58
CA LEU A 299 -8.83 -22.33 -4.72
C LEU A 299 -8.25 -21.92 -3.35
N ILE A 300 -9.10 -21.78 -2.32
CA ILE A 300 -8.68 -21.46 -0.95
C ILE A 300 -7.72 -22.50 -0.40
N ILE A 301 -8.05 -23.79 -0.55
CA ILE A 301 -7.20 -24.89 -0.09
C ILE A 301 -5.86 -24.88 -0.83
N LYS A 302 -5.88 -24.68 -2.15
CA LYS A 302 -4.67 -24.61 -2.96
C LYS A 302 -3.75 -23.47 -2.52
N GLU A 303 -4.28 -22.24 -2.42
CA GLU A 303 -3.52 -21.06 -2.02
C GLU A 303 -3.00 -21.19 -0.58
N GLY A 304 -3.84 -21.71 0.33
CA GLY A 304 -3.45 -21.97 1.72
C GLY A 304 -2.31 -22.99 1.85
N TYR A 305 -2.33 -24.05 1.04
CA TYR A 305 -1.25 -25.03 1.00
C TYR A 305 0.07 -24.44 0.49
N GLU A 306 0.02 -23.65 -0.59
CA GLU A 306 1.21 -22.96 -1.12
C GLU A 306 1.80 -22.02 -0.07
N PHE A 307 0.96 -21.29 0.66
CA PHE A 307 1.39 -20.37 1.71
C PHE A 307 1.97 -21.09 2.93
N LEU A 308 1.31 -22.16 3.39
CA LEU A 308 1.77 -22.97 4.51
C LEU A 308 3.14 -23.59 4.23
N LYS A 309 3.39 -24.03 2.99
CA LYS A 309 4.69 -24.56 2.57
C LYS A 309 5.81 -23.53 2.74
N GLU A 310 5.54 -22.25 2.46
CA GLU A 310 6.51 -21.18 2.68
C GLU A 310 6.74 -20.95 4.19
N LEU A 311 5.66 -20.86 4.97
CA LEU A 311 5.73 -20.63 6.42
C LEU A 311 6.40 -21.77 7.21
N VAL A 312 6.50 -22.98 6.68
CA VAL A 312 7.10 -24.14 7.38
C VAL A 312 8.62 -24.26 7.12
N LYS A 313 9.18 -23.50 6.18
CA LYS A 313 10.65 -23.47 5.94
C LYS A 313 11.45 -23.04 7.16
N LYS A 314 12.74 -23.37 7.24
CA LYS A 314 13.60 -22.87 8.33
C LYS A 314 13.58 -21.34 8.35
N GLU A 315 13.72 -20.76 9.54
CA GLU A 315 13.62 -19.31 9.73
C GLU A 315 14.67 -18.54 8.89
N GLU A 316 15.89 -19.09 8.78
CA GLU A 316 16.95 -18.56 7.91
C GLU A 316 16.62 -18.62 6.41
N ASP A 317 15.76 -19.56 6.02
CA ASP A 317 15.31 -19.77 4.63
C ASP A 317 13.96 -19.07 4.33
N LEU A 318 13.35 -18.44 5.33
CA LEU A 318 12.06 -17.78 5.19
C LEU A 318 12.26 -16.44 4.48
N ASP A 319 11.98 -16.42 3.18
CA ASP A 319 11.92 -15.19 2.41
C ASP A 319 10.51 -14.61 2.53
N ILE A 320 10.33 -13.61 3.40
CA ILE A 320 9.07 -12.86 3.48
C ILE A 320 8.72 -12.31 2.09
N THR A 321 9.68 -12.03 1.21
CA THR A 321 9.45 -11.57 -0.16
C THR A 321 8.96 -12.64 -1.14
N ALA A 322 9.01 -13.91 -0.76
CA ALA A 322 8.37 -14.99 -1.51
C ALA A 322 6.85 -15.05 -1.24
N ILE A 323 6.40 -14.50 -0.11
CA ILE A 323 4.97 -14.37 0.20
C ILE A 323 4.37 -13.32 -0.73
N LYS A 324 3.69 -13.76 -1.79
CA LYS A 324 3.06 -12.87 -2.77
C LYS A 324 1.82 -12.22 -2.17
N VAL A 325 1.93 -10.95 -1.80
CA VAL A 325 0.79 -10.10 -1.44
C VAL A 325 0.56 -9.07 -2.55
N LYS A 326 -0.70 -8.75 -2.85
CA LYS A 326 -1.02 -7.73 -3.89
C LYS A 326 -0.42 -6.34 -3.60
N SER A 327 -0.05 -6.04 -2.36
CA SER A 327 0.68 -4.82 -1.96
C SER A 327 2.15 -4.81 -2.44
N ASP A 328 2.75 -5.96 -2.74
CA ASP A 328 4.19 -6.09 -3.03
C ASP A 328 4.64 -5.41 -4.33
N ASN A 329 3.72 -5.17 -5.26
CA ASN A 329 4.01 -4.59 -6.57
C ASN A 329 4.66 -3.19 -6.50
N ILE A 330 4.63 -2.53 -5.34
CA ILE A 330 5.15 -1.17 -5.17
C ILE A 330 6.58 -1.15 -4.63
N TYR A 331 6.98 -2.07 -3.73
CA TYR A 331 8.23 -1.94 -2.96
C TYR A 331 9.38 -2.79 -3.50
N ASN A 332 9.17 -4.11 -3.66
CA ASN A 332 10.19 -5.05 -4.15
C ASN A 332 10.67 -4.64 -5.56
N ASN A 333 9.73 -4.13 -6.36
CA ASN A 333 10.02 -3.57 -7.67
C ASN A 333 10.93 -2.34 -7.60
N ARG A 334 10.80 -1.47 -6.59
CA ARG A 334 11.56 -0.20 -6.54
C ARG A 334 13.00 -0.36 -6.09
N LEU A 335 13.27 -1.17 -5.06
CA LEU A 335 14.65 -1.46 -4.64
C LEU A 335 15.40 -2.20 -5.75
N THR A 336 14.79 -3.23 -6.33
CA THR A 336 15.36 -3.96 -7.49
C THR A 336 15.69 -3.02 -8.64
N ARG A 337 14.76 -2.12 -8.99
CA ARG A 337 14.96 -1.11 -10.02
C ARG A 337 16.12 -0.17 -9.74
N TYR A 338 16.21 0.33 -8.51
CA TYR A 338 17.31 1.18 -8.08
C TYR A 338 18.65 0.46 -8.17
N LEU A 339 18.72 -0.80 -7.71
CA LEU A 339 19.94 -1.62 -7.78
C LEU A 339 20.37 -1.86 -9.23
N LEU A 340 19.46 -2.32 -10.09
CA LEU A 340 19.73 -2.55 -11.51
C LEU A 340 20.19 -1.26 -12.20
N ALA A 341 19.49 -0.14 -11.95
CA ALA A 341 19.84 1.14 -12.55
C ALA A 341 21.16 1.71 -12.03
N SER A 342 21.49 1.51 -10.75
CA SER A 342 22.78 1.92 -10.18
C SER A 342 23.93 1.14 -10.79
N ILE A 343 23.79 -0.18 -10.93
CA ILE A 343 24.78 -1.07 -11.58
C ILE A 343 24.92 -0.75 -13.08
N ARG A 344 23.80 -0.43 -13.75
CA ARG A 344 23.83 -0.05 -15.17
C ARG A 344 24.60 1.24 -15.42
N ARG A 345 24.55 2.18 -14.46
CA ARG A 345 25.11 3.52 -14.60
C ARG A 345 26.62 3.53 -14.40
N GLU A 346 27.10 2.83 -13.39
CA GLU A 346 28.50 2.84 -12.96
C GLU A 346 28.92 1.42 -12.55
N ARG A 347 30.21 1.08 -12.75
CA ARG A 347 30.77 -0.16 -12.19
C ARG A 347 30.86 -0.02 -10.68
N LEU A 348 30.19 -0.90 -9.96
CA LEU A 348 30.09 -0.85 -8.51
C LEU A 348 30.42 -2.21 -7.93
N THR A 349 31.27 -2.22 -6.91
CA THR A 349 31.44 -3.38 -6.04
C THR A 349 30.23 -3.52 -5.11
N ARG A 350 30.08 -4.70 -4.48
CA ARG A 350 29.02 -4.93 -3.50
C ARG A 350 29.06 -3.93 -2.34
N THR A 351 30.25 -3.56 -1.86
CA THR A 351 30.38 -2.62 -0.74
C THR A 351 30.01 -1.19 -1.14
N GLU A 352 30.39 -0.78 -2.36
CA GLU A 352 30.11 0.56 -2.87
C GLU A 352 28.60 0.79 -3.08
N ILE A 353 27.89 -0.17 -3.69
CA ILE A 353 26.44 -0.03 -3.90
C ILE A 353 25.66 0.01 -2.58
N LEU A 354 26.06 -0.80 -1.59
CA LEU A 354 25.43 -0.83 -0.26
C LEU A 354 25.67 0.47 0.50
N LYS A 355 26.89 1.03 0.42
CA LYS A 355 27.22 2.34 1.01
C LYS A 355 26.39 3.45 0.38
N ARG A 356 26.29 3.47 -0.96
CA ARG A 356 25.48 4.45 -1.70
C ARG A 356 24.00 4.35 -1.35
N PHE A 357 23.47 3.14 -1.30
CA PHE A 357 22.09 2.90 -0.87
C PHE A 357 21.84 3.43 0.55
N LYS A 358 22.73 3.14 1.50
CA LYS A 358 22.63 3.64 2.87
C LYS A 358 22.57 5.16 2.92
N SER A 359 23.54 5.83 2.29
CA SER A 359 23.57 7.30 2.25
C SER A 359 22.36 7.89 1.52
N GLY A 360 21.92 7.25 0.44
CA GLY A 360 20.72 7.63 -0.30
C GLY A 360 19.44 7.55 0.51
N LEU A 361 19.28 6.46 1.27
CA LEU A 361 18.16 6.22 2.16
C LEU A 361 18.16 7.20 3.35
N GLU A 362 19.33 7.50 3.93
CA GLU A 362 19.48 8.50 4.99
C GLU A 362 19.08 9.90 4.50
N LEU A 363 19.53 10.31 3.30
CA LEU A 363 19.09 11.57 2.67
C LEU A 363 17.58 11.57 2.42
N GLY A 364 17.04 10.45 1.93
CA GLY A 364 15.60 10.28 1.73
C GLY A 364 14.82 10.50 3.03
N ARG A 365 15.22 9.82 4.12
CA ARG A 365 14.60 9.93 5.45
C ARG A 365 14.69 11.35 6.01
N LEU A 366 15.80 12.03 5.78
CA LEU A 366 16.00 13.41 6.23
C LEU A 366 15.02 14.38 5.55
N TYR A 367 14.89 14.29 4.22
CA TYR A 367 14.12 15.26 3.44
C TYR A 367 12.65 14.89 3.30
N TYR A 368 12.33 13.61 3.13
CA TYR A 368 10.97 13.16 2.83
C TYR A 368 10.28 12.46 4.01
N LYS A 369 10.97 12.31 5.16
CA LYS A 369 10.44 11.69 6.39
C LYS A 369 9.79 10.32 6.07
N GLY A 370 8.56 10.08 6.53
CA GLY A 370 7.84 8.82 6.29
C GLY A 370 7.57 8.49 4.82
N TYR A 371 7.72 9.42 3.87
CA TYR A 371 7.63 9.08 2.43
C TYR A 371 8.92 8.48 1.88
N ALA A 372 10.03 8.54 2.62
CA ALA A 372 11.27 7.92 2.19
C ALA A 372 11.14 6.41 2.09
N ASP A 373 10.53 5.79 3.08
CA ASP A 373 10.46 4.34 3.22
C ASP A 373 9.10 3.82 3.70
N PHE A 374 8.11 4.68 3.99
CA PHE A 374 6.83 4.30 4.61
C PHE A 374 6.99 3.60 5.97
N PHE A 375 8.05 3.92 6.72
CA PHE A 375 8.37 3.28 8.00
C PHE A 375 8.59 1.77 7.84
N TYR A 376 9.21 1.36 6.74
CA TYR A 376 9.68 -0.01 6.59
C TYR A 376 10.85 -0.26 7.53
N ASP A 377 10.61 -1.04 8.58
CA ASP A 377 11.61 -1.32 9.61
C ASP A 377 12.79 -2.12 9.03
N GLU A 378 12.50 -3.04 8.10
CA GLU A 378 13.51 -3.89 7.46
C GLU A 378 14.24 -3.22 6.29
N LEU A 379 13.86 -2.01 5.86
CA LEU A 379 14.52 -1.37 4.73
C LEU A 379 15.87 -0.78 5.17
N ASP A 380 16.91 -1.60 5.03
CA ASP A 380 18.28 -1.29 5.42
C ASP A 380 19.31 -1.93 4.47
N VAL A 381 20.59 -1.87 4.87
CA VAL A 381 21.70 -2.45 4.11
C VAL A 381 21.59 -3.97 3.98
N GLN A 382 21.12 -4.67 5.02
CA GLN A 382 20.98 -6.13 4.99
C GLN A 382 19.92 -6.56 3.98
N THR A 383 18.80 -5.84 3.91
CA THR A 383 17.77 -6.09 2.91
C THR A 383 18.30 -5.82 1.50
N ALA A 384 19.02 -4.72 1.28
CA ALA A 384 19.65 -4.47 -0.02
C ALA A 384 20.62 -5.60 -0.41
N GLU A 385 21.37 -6.14 0.55
CA GLU A 385 22.28 -7.28 0.32
C GLU A 385 21.53 -8.57 -0.05
N LYS A 386 20.44 -8.89 0.65
CA LYS A 386 19.56 -10.03 0.30
C LYS A 386 19.04 -9.92 -1.13
N TYR A 387 18.65 -8.71 -1.57
CA TYR A 387 18.20 -8.47 -2.93
C TYR A 387 19.32 -8.63 -3.97
N ILE A 388 20.52 -8.14 -3.68
CA ILE A 388 21.69 -8.37 -4.55
C ILE A 388 21.94 -9.88 -4.70
N HIS A 389 21.90 -10.64 -3.59
CA HIS A 389 22.06 -12.09 -3.65
C HIS A 389 20.97 -12.77 -4.48
N LYS A 390 19.70 -12.32 -4.34
CA LYS A 390 18.57 -12.82 -5.13
C LYS A 390 18.74 -12.58 -6.63
N LEU A 391 19.21 -11.39 -7.02
CA LEU A 391 19.46 -11.03 -8.41
C LEU A 391 20.68 -11.75 -9.00
N ILE A 392 21.68 -12.09 -8.18
CA ILE A 392 22.78 -12.96 -8.59
C ILE A 392 22.26 -14.38 -8.84
N LYS A 393 21.50 -14.92 -7.88
CA LYS A 393 20.92 -16.27 -8.00
C LYS A 393 19.91 -16.40 -9.15
N GLY A 394 19.16 -15.34 -9.42
CA GLY A 394 18.22 -15.26 -10.54
C GLY A 394 18.91 -15.07 -11.90
N GLY A 395 20.21 -14.77 -11.91
CA GLY A 395 20.99 -14.57 -13.13
C GLY A 395 20.77 -13.20 -13.78
N GLU A 396 20.21 -12.22 -13.07
CA GLU A 396 20.12 -10.83 -13.53
C GLU A 396 21.45 -10.07 -13.34
N ILE A 397 22.21 -10.43 -12.31
CA ILE A 397 23.51 -9.83 -11.98
C ILE A 397 24.58 -10.93 -11.92
N GLU A 398 25.79 -10.60 -12.38
CA GLU A 398 26.97 -11.44 -12.21
C GLU A 398 28.11 -10.63 -11.57
N LEU A 399 29.08 -11.34 -11.01
CA LEU A 399 30.30 -10.76 -10.45
C LEU A 399 31.44 -10.93 -11.45
N VAL A 400 31.96 -9.81 -11.97
CA VAL A 400 33.08 -9.78 -12.92
C VAL A 400 34.17 -8.92 -12.32
N GLU A 401 35.35 -9.50 -12.06
CA GLU A 401 36.50 -8.79 -11.47
C GLU A 401 36.19 -8.08 -10.12
N GLY A 402 35.20 -8.58 -9.38
CA GLY A 402 34.74 -7.99 -8.10
C GLY A 402 33.65 -6.92 -8.25
N ASP A 403 33.34 -6.50 -9.47
CA ASP A 403 32.24 -5.59 -9.79
C ASP A 403 30.95 -6.35 -10.05
N LEU A 404 29.83 -5.74 -9.69
CA LEU A 404 28.51 -6.18 -10.09
C LEU A 404 28.25 -5.74 -11.53
N VAL A 405 27.84 -6.66 -12.39
CA VAL A 405 27.55 -6.39 -13.81
C VAL A 405 26.18 -6.98 -14.15
N LEU A 406 25.42 -6.28 -15.00
CA LEU A 406 24.14 -6.79 -15.50
C LEU A 406 24.38 -7.83 -16.61
N THR A 407 23.76 -8.99 -16.47
CA THR A 407 23.68 -9.98 -17.55
C THR A 407 22.69 -9.52 -18.63
N PRO A 408 22.57 -10.19 -19.80
CA PRO A 408 21.52 -9.90 -20.77
C PRO A 408 20.12 -9.90 -20.15
N LYS A 409 19.84 -10.85 -19.24
CA LYS A 409 18.58 -10.91 -18.49
C LYS A 409 18.39 -9.69 -17.58
N GLY A 410 19.45 -9.24 -16.91
CA GLY A 410 19.43 -8.03 -16.08
C GLY A 410 19.21 -6.76 -16.90
N ILE A 411 19.77 -6.69 -18.10
CA ILE A 411 19.57 -5.58 -19.05
C ILE A 411 18.10 -5.52 -19.50
N ASP A 412 17.49 -6.66 -19.83
CA ASP A 412 16.07 -6.74 -20.19
C ASP A 412 15.18 -6.27 -19.02
N ALA A 413 15.47 -6.73 -17.80
CA ALA A 413 14.75 -6.31 -16.59
C ALA A 413 14.89 -4.80 -16.33
N TYR A 414 16.09 -4.24 -16.57
CA TYR A 414 16.32 -2.80 -16.49
C TYR A 414 15.49 -2.03 -17.52
N HIS A 415 15.47 -2.46 -18.78
CA HIS A 415 14.70 -1.79 -19.83
C HIS A 415 13.19 -1.90 -19.62
N GLU A 416 12.71 -3.04 -19.11
CA GLU A 416 11.32 -3.16 -18.70
C GLU A 416 10.99 -2.11 -17.65
N ALA A 417 11.84 -1.97 -16.63
CA ALA A 417 11.64 -0.99 -15.59
C ALA A 417 11.70 0.47 -16.08
N GLU A 418 12.62 0.79 -16.99
CA GLU A 418 12.72 2.12 -17.61
C GLU A 418 11.46 2.41 -18.44
N SER A 419 10.94 1.42 -19.15
CA SER A 419 9.69 1.55 -19.90
C SER A 419 8.50 1.87 -18.98
N GLN A 420 8.47 1.28 -17.78
CA GLN A 420 7.43 1.53 -16.79
C GLN A 420 7.53 2.94 -16.19
N GLU A 421 8.74 3.43 -15.91
CA GLU A 421 8.99 4.83 -15.52
C GLU A 421 8.45 5.79 -16.60
N LEU A 422 8.81 5.57 -17.86
CA LEU A 422 8.38 6.44 -18.96
C LEU A 422 6.87 6.39 -19.19
N ARG A 423 6.24 5.22 -19.06
CA ARG A 423 4.78 5.08 -19.10
C ARG A 423 4.11 5.83 -17.95
N TYR A 424 4.71 5.81 -16.76
CA TYR A 424 4.23 6.58 -15.61
C TYR A 424 4.31 8.09 -15.88
N LYS A 425 5.49 8.59 -16.32
CA LYS A 425 5.69 9.99 -16.73
C LYS A 425 4.69 10.41 -17.80
N ARG A 426 4.51 9.61 -18.86
CA ARG A 426 3.55 9.89 -19.95
C ARG A 426 2.10 9.93 -19.46
N ARG A 427 1.68 9.01 -18.58
CA ARG A 427 0.32 9.00 -18.01
C ARG A 427 0.06 10.20 -17.09
N HIS A 428 1.09 10.69 -16.41
CA HIS A 428 0.99 11.91 -15.61
C HIS A 428 0.98 13.16 -16.50
N HIS A 429 1.82 13.23 -17.53
CA HIS A 429 1.84 14.35 -18.47
C HIS A 429 0.58 14.42 -19.36
N LYS A 430 0.01 13.27 -19.79
CA LYS A 430 -1.24 13.21 -20.59
C LYS A 430 -2.49 13.50 -19.75
N LYS A 431 -2.39 13.41 -18.42
CA LYS A 431 -3.46 13.80 -17.48
C LYS A 431 -3.60 15.30 -17.29
N ASN A 432 -2.70 16.10 -17.87
CA ASN A 432 -2.80 17.57 -17.94
C ASN A 432 -4.09 18.05 -18.62
N VAL A 433 -4.95 17.15 -19.13
CA VAL A 433 -6.27 17.47 -19.69
C VAL A 433 -7.44 17.02 -18.79
N THR A 434 -7.27 16.12 -17.81
CA THR A 434 -8.39 15.69 -16.93
C THR A 434 -7.97 15.35 -15.50
N SER A 435 -8.43 16.18 -14.56
CA SER A 435 -8.26 16.12 -13.09
C SER A 435 -8.89 14.90 -12.38
N THR A 436 -9.20 13.84 -13.12
CA THR A 436 -10.14 12.79 -12.71
C THR A 436 -9.58 11.85 -11.64
N LYS A 437 -8.27 11.57 -11.58
CA LYS A 437 -7.76 10.55 -10.62
C LYS A 437 -7.77 10.96 -9.14
N ARG A 438 -7.56 12.23 -8.78
CA ARG A 438 -7.68 12.70 -7.39
C ARG A 438 -9.16 12.79 -6.98
N LYS A 439 -10.03 13.17 -7.91
CA LYS A 439 -11.47 13.00 -7.75
C LYS A 439 -11.80 11.54 -7.50
N VAL A 440 -11.24 10.58 -8.24
CA VAL A 440 -11.52 9.15 -8.05
C VAL A 440 -11.05 8.62 -6.69
N ILE A 441 -9.87 8.97 -6.18
CA ILE A 441 -9.44 8.51 -4.83
C ILE A 441 -10.26 9.19 -3.73
N GLY A 442 -10.52 10.50 -3.86
CA GLY A 442 -11.45 11.21 -2.96
C GLY A 442 -12.88 10.69 -3.08
N LEU A 443 -13.30 10.26 -4.27
CA LEU A 443 -14.59 9.63 -4.56
C LEU A 443 -14.62 8.21 -4.01
N LEU A 444 -13.52 7.45 -3.98
CA LEU A 444 -13.45 6.14 -3.35
C LEU A 444 -13.56 6.24 -1.83
N TRP A 445 -12.90 7.23 -1.21
CA TRP A 445 -13.09 7.53 0.21
C TRP A 445 -14.47 8.13 0.50
N ALA A 446 -15.01 8.94 -0.39
CA ALA A 446 -16.38 9.44 -0.29
C ALA A 446 -17.39 8.31 -0.54
N ILE A 447 -17.15 7.35 -1.42
CA ILE A 447 -17.97 6.16 -1.67
C ILE A 447 -17.85 5.20 -0.49
N PHE A 448 -16.68 5.08 0.14
CA PHE A 448 -16.52 4.33 1.39
C PHE A 448 -17.30 4.99 2.53
N GLY A 449 -17.18 6.32 2.67
CA GLY A 449 -17.91 7.09 3.68
C GLY A 449 -19.42 7.13 3.44
N ILE A 450 -19.85 7.38 2.20
CA ILE A 450 -21.25 7.35 1.73
C ILE A 450 -21.77 5.92 1.78
N GLY A 451 -20.96 4.91 1.45
CA GLY A 451 -21.30 3.49 1.57
C GLY A 451 -21.54 3.11 3.02
N MET A 452 -20.67 3.51 3.94
CA MET A 452 -20.87 3.36 5.38
C MET A 452 -22.10 4.12 5.88
N LEU A 453 -22.39 5.31 5.33
CA LEU A 453 -23.53 6.14 5.73
C LEU A 453 -24.86 5.59 5.17
N ILE A 454 -24.87 5.09 3.93
CA ILE A 454 -25.99 4.35 3.31
C ILE A 454 -26.23 3.06 4.08
N LEU A 455 -25.16 2.33 4.44
CA LEU A 455 -25.24 1.11 5.23
C LEU A 455 -25.82 1.38 6.62
N LEU A 456 -25.43 2.48 7.27
CA LEU A 456 -26.03 3.00 8.51
C LEU A 456 -27.51 3.37 8.35
N ILE A 457 -27.88 4.02 7.23
CA ILE A 457 -29.28 4.38 6.91
C ILE A 457 -30.13 3.12 6.66
N LEU A 458 -29.61 2.14 5.91
CA LEU A 458 -30.29 0.86 5.66
C LEU A 458 -30.44 0.03 6.94
N LEU A 459 -29.52 0.18 7.89
CA LEU A 459 -29.57 -0.44 9.22
C LEU A 459 -30.60 0.20 10.15
N THR A 460 -30.99 1.46 9.93
CA THR A 460 -31.81 2.21 10.89
C THR A 460 -33.20 1.60 11.11
N PRO A 461 -33.97 1.19 10.07
CA PRO A 461 -35.28 0.57 10.25
C PRO A 461 -35.21 -0.79 10.98
N ILE A 462 -34.18 -1.58 10.68
CA ILE A 462 -33.98 -2.92 11.24
C ILE A 462 -33.58 -2.82 12.72
N LEU A 463 -32.68 -1.89 13.06
CA LEU A 463 -32.32 -1.57 14.45
C LEU A 463 -33.53 -1.12 15.26
N ILE A 464 -34.39 -0.27 14.69
CA ILE A 464 -35.62 0.20 15.35
C ILE A 464 -36.59 -0.97 15.59
N GLN A 465 -36.75 -1.89 14.63
CA GLN A 465 -37.58 -3.09 14.81
C GLN A 465 -37.04 -4.02 15.90
N LEU A 466 -35.74 -4.29 15.91
CA LEU A 466 -35.09 -5.12 16.93
C LEU A 466 -35.20 -4.50 18.32
N LEU A 467 -34.95 -3.19 18.44
CA LEU A 467 -35.07 -2.47 19.70
C LEU A 467 -36.51 -2.53 20.24
N ASN A 468 -37.51 -2.34 19.37
CA ASN A 468 -38.91 -2.42 19.74
C ASN A 468 -39.31 -3.85 20.17
N SER A 469 -38.80 -4.89 19.51
CA SER A 469 -39.05 -6.28 19.93
C SER A 469 -38.41 -6.63 21.28
N LEU A 470 -37.22 -6.10 21.57
CA LEU A 470 -36.53 -6.28 22.85
C LEU A 470 -37.27 -5.55 23.99
N ILE A 471 -37.72 -4.32 23.73
CA ILE A 471 -38.51 -3.52 24.69
C ILE A 471 -39.86 -4.19 24.99
N GLN A 472 -40.47 -4.90 24.04
CA GLN A 472 -41.70 -5.65 24.26
C GLN A 472 -41.49 -6.98 25.00
N SER A 473 -40.25 -7.47 25.10
CA SER A 473 -39.89 -8.72 25.77
C SER A 473 -39.40 -8.55 27.22
N ILE A 474 -39.23 -7.30 27.66
CA ILE A 474 -38.92 -6.88 29.04
C ILE A 474 -40.21 -6.35 29.65
#